data_AF-J4NUX2-F1
#
_entry.id   AF-J4NUX2-F1
#
_cell.length_a   1.000
_cell.length_b   1.000
_cell.length_c   1.000
_cell.angle_alpha   90.00
_cell.angle_beta   90.00
_cell.angle_gamma   90.00
#
_symmetry.space_group_name_H-M   'P 1'
#
loop_
_entity.id
_entity.type
_entity.pdbx_description
1 polymer ?
#
loop_
_entity_poly.entity_id
_entity_poly.type
_entity_poly.pdbx_seq_one_letter_code
_entity_poly.pdbx_strand_id
1 'polypeptide(L)'
;MENKGLIIVHTGEGKGKTTAALGMALRAWGNHMRVLILQFIKGSWNYGELAAIEALSSTDGCIEIRQGGLGFSQRGDGAQEEHRRAAVELLQTAMTELQSDAWDMVILDEFNYAYSFGFIHADDLAQLLSARPAHTHLIFTGRNASEELIDQADLVTEMRLVKHPFQKGIKAQRGIEF
;
A
#
# COMPACT_ATOMS: atom_id res chain seq x y z
N MET A 1 29.03 -3.20 -3.72
CA MET A 1 27.59 -3.30 -3.44
C MET A 1 26.97 -2.04 -4.00
N GLU A 2 25.99 -2.17 -4.87
CA GLU A 2 25.30 -1.01 -5.46
C GLU A 2 24.05 -0.69 -4.63
N ASN A 3 23.84 0.59 -4.36
CA ASN A 3 22.59 1.06 -3.77
C ASN A 3 21.54 1.14 -4.88
N LYS A 4 20.42 0.44 -4.71
CA LYS A 4 19.25 0.49 -5.59
C LYS A 4 17.96 0.59 -4.78
N GLY A 5 16.90 1.10 -5.40
CA GLY A 5 15.54 1.02 -4.89
C GLY A 5 15.08 -0.43 -4.85
N LEU A 6 14.35 -0.78 -3.79
CA LEU A 6 13.90 -2.16 -3.54
C LEU A 6 12.41 -2.32 -3.80
N ILE A 7 12.02 -3.47 -4.33
CA ILE A 7 10.62 -3.92 -4.37
C ILE A 7 10.36 -4.77 -3.12
N ILE A 8 9.37 -4.37 -2.32
CA ILE A 8 9.10 -4.96 -1.00
C ILE A 8 7.64 -5.36 -0.93
N VAL A 9 7.36 -6.58 -0.47
CA VAL A 9 6.00 -7.10 -0.33
C VAL A 9 5.73 -7.49 1.13
N HIS A 10 4.66 -6.95 1.69
CA HIS A 10 4.11 -7.38 2.98
C HIS A 10 2.75 -8.04 2.77
N THR A 11 2.72 -9.37 2.86
CA THR A 11 1.53 -10.18 2.59
C THR A 11 1.17 -11.11 3.76
N GLY A 12 0.23 -12.03 3.56
CA GLY A 12 -0.20 -13.02 4.54
C GLY A 12 -1.44 -12.64 5.36
N GLU A 13 -1.97 -13.62 6.07
CA GLU A 13 -3.28 -13.54 6.75
C GLU A 13 -3.25 -12.75 8.09
N GLY A 14 -2.06 -12.51 8.62
CA GLY A 14 -1.81 -11.86 9.89
C GLY A 14 -1.95 -10.34 9.85
N LYS A 15 -2.19 -9.75 11.03
CA LYS A 15 -2.14 -8.29 11.22
C LYS A 15 -0.69 -7.82 11.14
N GLY A 16 -0.48 -6.69 10.48
CA GLY A 16 0.77 -5.94 10.53
C GLY A 16 1.26 -5.37 9.20
N LYS A 17 0.67 -5.77 8.06
CA LYS A 17 1.19 -5.49 6.71
C LYS A 17 1.31 -3.98 6.45
N THR A 18 0.18 -3.28 6.55
CA THR A 18 0.10 -1.82 6.44
C THR A 18 0.96 -1.14 7.51
N THR A 19 0.88 -1.56 8.78
CA THR A 19 1.68 -0.92 9.83
C THR A 19 3.19 -1.10 9.65
N ALA A 20 3.65 -2.18 9.03
CA ALA A 20 5.06 -2.38 8.70
C ALA A 20 5.49 -1.44 7.57
N ALA A 21 4.68 -1.31 6.51
CA ALA A 21 4.93 -0.34 5.44
C ALA A 21 4.93 1.10 5.96
N LEU A 22 4.00 1.46 6.85
CA LEU A 22 3.97 2.78 7.49
C LEU A 22 5.14 3.01 8.45
N GLY A 23 5.62 1.95 9.12
CA GLY A 23 6.88 2.02 9.89
C GLY A 23 8.09 2.29 8.98
N MET A 24 8.10 1.76 7.76
CA MET A 24 9.11 2.10 6.76
C MET A 24 8.97 3.54 6.26
N ALA A 25 7.74 4.02 6.02
CA ALA A 25 7.46 5.41 5.67
C ALA A 25 8.01 6.37 6.73
N LEU A 26 7.73 6.10 8.01
CA LEU A 26 8.22 6.92 9.12
C LEU A 26 9.75 6.91 9.19
N ARG A 27 10.38 5.76 8.97
CA ARG A 27 11.85 5.66 8.92
C ARG A 27 12.42 6.47 7.75
N ALA A 28 11.84 6.35 6.57
CA ALA A 28 12.27 7.06 5.37
C ALA A 28 12.12 8.58 5.56
N TRP A 29 10.95 9.03 6.02
CA TRP A 29 10.69 10.44 6.34
C TRP A 29 11.67 10.98 7.39
N GLY A 30 11.95 10.21 8.46
CA GLY A 30 12.95 10.58 9.46
C GLY A 30 14.40 10.65 8.94
N ASN A 31 14.66 10.14 7.73
CA ASN A 31 15.92 10.29 6.99
C ASN A 31 15.78 11.28 5.82
N HIS A 32 14.81 12.18 5.87
CA HIS A 32 14.55 13.23 4.87
C HIS A 32 14.24 12.71 3.45
N MET A 33 13.73 11.49 3.36
CA MET A 33 13.26 10.92 2.09
C MET A 33 11.83 11.38 1.80
N ARG A 34 11.51 11.56 0.51
CA ARG A 34 10.18 11.87 0.01
C ARG A 34 9.36 10.58 -0.10
N VAL A 35 8.22 10.55 0.59
CA VAL A 35 7.38 9.35 0.70
C VAL A 35 5.97 9.62 0.19
N LEU A 36 5.49 8.79 -0.74
CA LEU A 36 4.11 8.78 -1.20
C LEU A 36 3.42 7.49 -0.78
N ILE A 37 2.24 7.59 -0.18
CA ILE A 37 1.39 6.45 0.18
C ILE A 37 0.09 6.54 -0.62
N LEU A 38 -0.20 5.52 -1.42
CA LEU A 38 -1.44 5.38 -2.19
C LEU A 38 -2.23 4.19 -1.64
N GLN A 39 -3.44 4.44 -1.13
CA GLN A 39 -4.29 3.40 -0.55
C GLN A 39 -5.34 2.92 -1.57
N PHE A 40 -5.25 1.65 -2.00
CA PHE A 40 -6.17 1.06 -2.98
C PHE A 40 -7.55 0.70 -2.39
N ILE A 41 -7.65 0.63 -1.07
CA ILE A 41 -8.90 0.39 -0.35
C ILE A 41 -9.10 1.50 0.66
N LYS A 42 -10.20 2.23 0.52
CA LYS A 42 -10.62 3.22 1.49
C LYS A 42 -10.97 2.56 2.82
N GLY A 43 -10.24 2.93 3.87
CA GLY A 43 -10.60 2.60 5.22
C GLY A 43 -11.88 3.32 5.68
N SER A 44 -12.65 2.71 6.59
CA SER A 44 -13.77 3.38 7.28
C SER A 44 -13.30 4.56 8.15
N TRP A 45 -14.19 5.52 8.40
CA TRP A 45 -13.91 6.81 9.05
C TRP A 45 -12.85 6.83 10.18
N ASN A 46 -11.93 7.80 10.07
CA ASN A 46 -10.85 8.21 11.00
C ASN A 46 -9.77 7.15 11.29
N TYR A 47 -8.73 7.13 10.45
CA TYR A 47 -7.48 6.39 10.69
C TYR A 47 -6.45 7.29 11.38
N GLY A 48 -5.84 6.79 12.45
CA GLY A 48 -4.78 7.52 13.17
C GLY A 48 -3.59 7.88 12.28
N GLU A 49 -3.29 7.06 11.27
CA GLU A 49 -2.14 7.24 10.38
C GLU A 49 -2.35 8.41 9.39
N LEU A 50 -3.59 8.67 8.97
CA LEU A 50 -3.89 9.85 8.13
C LEU A 50 -3.60 11.14 8.90
N ALA A 51 -4.09 11.24 10.14
CA ALA A 51 -3.84 12.40 11.00
C ALA A 51 -2.34 12.56 11.34
N ALA A 52 -1.64 11.44 11.56
CA ALA A 52 -0.20 11.47 11.78
C ALA A 52 0.56 11.97 10.54
N ILE A 53 0.23 11.47 9.36
CA ILE A 53 0.88 11.87 8.10
C ILE A 53 0.58 13.32 7.77
N GLU A 54 -0.64 13.81 7.98
CA GLU A 54 -0.99 15.22 7.82
C GLU A 54 -0.13 16.12 8.71
N ALA A 55 0.03 15.76 9.99
CA ALA A 55 0.89 16.46 10.92
C ALA A 55 2.36 16.46 10.48
N LEU A 56 2.89 15.31 10.05
CA LEU A 56 4.27 15.19 9.54
C LEU A 56 4.46 16.01 8.25
N SER A 57 3.49 15.98 7.34
CA SER A 57 3.51 16.74 6.09
C SER A 57 3.54 18.24 6.35
N SER A 58 2.81 18.73 7.36
CA SER A 58 2.86 20.15 7.75
C SER A 58 4.21 20.63 8.30
N THR A 59 5.11 19.71 8.66
CA THR A 59 6.44 20.06 9.19
C THR A 59 7.44 20.32 8.07
N ASP A 60 7.59 19.38 7.12
CA ASP A 60 8.62 19.44 6.07
C ASP A 60 8.11 19.05 4.66
N GLY A 61 6.83 18.73 4.49
CA GLY A 61 6.22 18.42 3.19
C GLY A 61 6.70 17.15 2.49
N CYS A 62 7.64 16.39 3.08
CA CYS A 62 8.25 15.21 2.45
C CYS A 62 7.44 13.91 2.58
N ILE A 63 6.21 13.95 3.07
CA ILE A 63 5.34 12.77 3.14
C ILE A 63 3.91 13.11 2.75
N GLU A 64 3.31 12.27 1.92
CA GLU A 64 1.94 12.42 1.45
C GLU A 64 1.21 11.08 1.49
N ILE A 65 -0.08 11.13 1.83
CA ILE A 65 -1.00 9.99 1.73
C ILE A 65 -2.22 10.38 0.91
N ARG A 66 -2.55 9.57 -0.10
CA ARG A 66 -3.72 9.74 -0.95
C ARG A 66 -4.58 8.49 -0.85
N GLN A 67 -5.83 8.70 -0.45
CA GLN A 67 -6.80 7.61 -0.34
C GLN A 67 -7.54 7.44 -1.66
N GLY A 68 -7.44 6.26 -2.26
CA GLY A 68 -8.27 5.83 -3.38
C GLY A 68 -9.18 4.67 -2.98
N GLY A 69 -9.84 4.09 -3.99
CA GLY A 69 -10.78 3.00 -3.80
C GLY A 69 -12.08 3.41 -3.09
N LEU A 70 -13.06 2.51 -3.11
CA LEU A 70 -14.38 2.73 -2.51
C LEU A 70 -14.59 1.96 -1.20
N GLY A 71 -13.52 1.35 -0.67
CA GLY A 71 -13.55 0.48 0.51
C GLY A 71 -13.98 -0.95 0.17
N PHE A 72 -14.36 -1.74 1.18
CA PHE A 72 -14.98 -3.05 0.95
C PHE A 72 -16.50 -2.86 0.81
N SER A 73 -17.05 -2.96 -0.40
CA SER A 73 -18.51 -3.10 -0.55
C SER A 73 -18.95 -4.48 -0.10
N GLN A 74 -20.14 -4.57 0.51
CA GLN A 74 -20.74 -5.87 0.76
C GLN A 74 -20.99 -6.54 -0.59
N ARG A 75 -20.48 -7.77 -0.76
CA ARG A 75 -20.75 -8.63 -1.93
C ARG A 75 -22.26 -8.58 -2.26
N GLY A 76 -22.67 -7.83 -3.28
CA GLY A 76 -24.10 -7.68 -3.56
C GLY A 76 -24.49 -6.83 -4.77
N ASP A 77 -24.07 -5.57 -4.88
CA ASP A 77 -24.74 -4.64 -5.80
C ASP A 77 -23.77 -3.90 -6.70
N GLY A 78 -23.70 -4.22 -8.01
CA GLY A 78 -23.29 -3.32 -9.11
C GLY A 78 -21.96 -2.55 -9.06
N ALA A 79 -21.23 -2.56 -7.94
CA ALA A 79 -20.15 -1.65 -7.61
C ALA A 79 -18.78 -2.19 -8.04
N GLN A 80 -18.73 -3.43 -8.56
CA GLN A 80 -17.48 -4.05 -8.99
C GLN A 80 -16.78 -3.21 -10.08
N GLU A 81 -17.55 -2.66 -11.01
CA GLU A 81 -17.00 -1.79 -12.06
C GLU A 81 -16.50 -0.44 -11.47
N GLU A 82 -17.18 0.10 -10.46
CA GLU A 82 -16.72 1.31 -9.78
C GLU A 82 -15.44 1.07 -8.97
N HIS A 83 -15.34 -0.08 -8.27
CA HIS A 83 -14.12 -0.50 -7.59
C HIS A 83 -12.97 -0.71 -8.58
N ARG A 84 -13.24 -1.35 -9.72
CA ARG A 84 -12.27 -1.53 -10.80
C ARG A 84 -11.77 -0.18 -11.30
N ARG A 85 -12.69 0.72 -11.63
CA ARG A 85 -12.36 2.06 -12.11
C ARG A 85 -11.50 2.82 -11.10
N ALA A 86 -11.87 2.81 -9.82
CA ALA A 86 -11.10 3.47 -8.77
C ALA A 86 -9.68 2.86 -8.61
N ALA A 87 -9.54 1.54 -8.73
CA ALA A 87 -8.24 0.87 -8.69
C ALA A 87 -7.38 1.25 -9.91
N VAL A 88 -7.96 1.30 -11.11
CA VAL A 88 -7.25 1.70 -12.34
C VAL A 88 -6.83 3.17 -12.30
N GLU A 89 -7.70 4.08 -11.83
CA GLU A 89 -7.37 5.51 -11.67
C GLU A 89 -6.22 5.71 -10.67
N LEU A 90 -6.23 4.96 -9.56
CA LEU A 90 -5.14 5.03 -8.58
C LEU A 90 -3.84 4.40 -9.11
N LEU A 91 -3.93 3.33 -9.89
CA LEU A 91 -2.77 2.75 -10.58
C LEU A 91 -2.15 3.76 -11.57
N GLN A 92 -2.96 4.46 -12.35
CA GLN A 92 -2.48 5.51 -13.26
C GLN A 92 -1.81 6.65 -12.50
N THR A 93 -2.37 7.03 -11.35
CA THR A 93 -1.73 7.97 -10.43
C THR A 93 -0.37 7.45 -9.96
N ALA A 94 -0.28 6.18 -9.53
CA ALA A 94 0.98 5.58 -9.11
C ALA A 94 2.04 5.60 -10.22
N MET A 95 1.68 5.22 -11.45
CA MET A 95 2.59 5.25 -12.59
C MET A 95 3.07 6.67 -12.91
N THR A 96 2.16 7.65 -12.89
CA THR A 96 2.50 9.07 -13.12
C THR A 96 3.46 9.60 -12.06
N GLU A 97 3.20 9.29 -10.80
CA GLU A 97 4.04 9.72 -9.68
C GLU A 97 5.40 9.03 -9.66
N LEU A 98 5.49 7.76 -10.05
CA LEU A 98 6.76 7.08 -10.22
C LEU A 98 7.58 7.73 -11.35
N GLN A 99 6.96 8.04 -12.48
CA GLN A 99 7.63 8.65 -13.63
C GLN A 99 8.06 10.10 -13.38
N SER A 100 7.44 10.80 -12.42
CA SER A 100 7.84 12.16 -12.05
C SER A 100 9.20 12.20 -11.33
N ASP A 101 9.69 11.04 -10.84
CA ASP A 101 10.94 10.92 -10.09
C ASP A 101 10.97 11.77 -8.79
N ALA A 102 9.77 12.11 -8.29
CA ALA A 102 9.60 12.99 -7.14
C ALA A 102 9.68 12.27 -5.79
N TRP A 103 9.79 10.93 -5.78
CA TRP A 103 9.63 10.11 -4.58
C TRP A 103 10.78 9.12 -4.42
N ASP A 104 11.34 9.07 -3.22
CA ASP A 104 12.35 8.09 -2.86
C ASP A 104 11.70 6.77 -2.38
N MET A 105 10.46 6.85 -1.90
CA MET A 105 9.64 5.71 -1.48
C MET A 105 8.18 5.88 -1.90
N VAL A 106 7.61 4.86 -2.53
CA VAL A 106 6.19 4.77 -2.86
C VAL A 106 5.59 3.52 -2.23
N ILE A 107 4.51 3.67 -1.47
CA ILE A 107 3.78 2.59 -0.83
C ILE A 107 2.42 2.45 -1.52
N LEU A 108 2.15 1.28 -2.06
CA LEU A 108 0.89 0.87 -2.66
C LEU A 108 0.16 -0.02 -1.66
N ASP A 109 -0.53 0.63 -0.73
CA ASP A 109 -1.21 -0.02 0.38
C ASP A 109 -2.49 -0.69 -0.13
N GLU A 110 -2.67 -1.96 0.23
CA GLU A 110 -3.76 -2.85 -0.17
C GLU A 110 -3.85 -3.12 -1.69
N PHE A 111 -2.75 -2.90 -2.43
CA PHE A 111 -2.64 -3.23 -3.86
C PHE A 111 -2.95 -4.71 -4.14
N ASN A 112 -2.47 -5.62 -3.29
CA ASN A 112 -2.61 -7.06 -3.52
C ASN A 112 -4.08 -7.48 -3.62
N TYR A 113 -4.99 -6.80 -2.93
CA TYR A 113 -6.42 -7.07 -3.08
C TYR A 113 -6.94 -6.66 -4.45
N ALA A 114 -6.61 -5.46 -4.93
CA ALA A 114 -7.02 -4.98 -6.26
C ALA A 114 -6.54 -5.92 -7.37
N TYR A 115 -5.32 -6.43 -7.24
CA TYR A 115 -4.79 -7.46 -8.13
C TYR A 115 -5.56 -8.79 -7.99
N SER A 116 -5.72 -9.30 -6.76
CA SER A 116 -6.39 -10.60 -6.52
C SER A 116 -7.88 -10.62 -6.91
N PHE A 117 -8.55 -9.47 -6.90
CA PHE A 117 -9.93 -9.32 -7.37
C PHE A 117 -10.04 -9.14 -8.89
N GLY A 118 -8.91 -9.10 -9.61
CA GLY A 118 -8.86 -8.95 -11.06
C GLY A 118 -9.19 -7.54 -11.54
N PHE A 119 -9.01 -6.52 -10.70
CA PHE A 119 -9.15 -5.12 -11.11
C PHE A 119 -7.90 -4.59 -11.81
N ILE A 120 -6.75 -5.15 -11.43
CA ILE A 120 -5.43 -4.89 -11.99
C ILE A 120 -4.90 -6.22 -12.51
N HIS A 121 -4.34 -6.22 -13.72
CA HIS A 121 -3.86 -7.43 -14.39
C HIS A 121 -2.33 -7.49 -14.47
N ALA A 122 -1.78 -8.61 -14.96
CA ALA A 122 -0.34 -8.81 -15.08
C ALA A 122 0.36 -7.72 -15.92
N ASP A 123 -0.27 -7.30 -17.03
CA ASP A 123 0.27 -6.24 -17.90
C ASP A 123 0.34 -4.89 -17.18
N ASP A 124 -0.65 -4.60 -16.33
CA ASP A 124 -0.69 -3.39 -15.50
C ASP A 124 0.43 -3.40 -14.45
N LEU A 125 0.64 -4.55 -13.80
CA LEU A 125 1.74 -4.74 -12.85
C LEU A 125 3.10 -4.57 -13.55
N ALA A 126 3.28 -5.16 -14.73
CA ALA A 126 4.51 -5.04 -15.50
C ALA A 126 4.80 -3.58 -15.89
N GLN A 127 3.78 -2.83 -16.32
CA GLN A 127 3.91 -1.40 -16.62
C GLN A 127 4.28 -0.60 -15.38
N LEU A 128 3.64 -0.86 -14.25
CA LEU A 128 3.92 -0.20 -12.97
C LEU A 128 5.37 -0.44 -12.51
N LEU A 129 5.84 -1.68 -12.55
CA LEU A 129 7.21 -2.03 -12.17
C LEU A 129 8.24 -1.40 -13.11
N SER A 130 7.92 -1.30 -14.41
CA SER A 130 8.76 -0.64 -15.42
C SER A 130 8.80 0.88 -15.27
N ALA A 131 7.69 1.49 -14.83
CA ALA A 131 7.61 2.93 -14.58
C ALA A 131 8.44 3.40 -13.37
N ARG A 132 8.86 2.48 -12.49
CA ARG A 132 9.60 2.75 -11.26
C ARG A 132 11.05 3.20 -11.57
N PRO A 133 11.48 4.37 -11.08
CA PRO A 133 12.90 4.76 -11.10
C PRO A 133 13.77 3.78 -10.31
N ALA A 134 15.00 3.54 -10.79
CA ALA A 134 15.90 2.53 -10.21
C ALA A 134 16.27 2.78 -8.73
N HIS A 135 16.12 4.02 -8.23
CA HIS A 135 16.43 4.39 -6.84
C HIS A 135 15.19 4.37 -5.92
N THR A 136 13.98 4.39 -6.47
CA THR A 136 12.74 4.46 -5.68
C THR A 136 12.41 3.10 -5.06
N HIS A 137 12.20 3.09 -3.75
CA HIS A 137 11.63 1.94 -3.05
C HIS A 137 10.14 1.83 -3.36
N LEU A 138 9.68 0.64 -3.75
CA LEU A 138 8.29 0.38 -4.06
C LEU A 138 7.76 -0.74 -3.16
N ILE A 139 6.78 -0.41 -2.32
CA ILE A 139 6.26 -1.32 -1.30
C ILE A 139 4.81 -1.66 -1.59
N PHE A 140 4.48 -2.94 -1.53
CA PHE A 140 3.15 -3.48 -1.74
C PHE A 140 2.63 -4.12 -0.46
N THR A 141 1.37 -3.87 -0.11
CA THR A 141 0.71 -4.51 1.02
C THR A 141 -0.60 -5.19 0.61
N GLY A 142 -1.07 -6.06 1.49
CA GLY A 142 -2.36 -6.73 1.38
C GLY A 142 -2.23 -8.25 1.31
N ARG A 143 -3.35 -8.96 1.49
CA ARG A 143 -3.38 -10.42 1.38
C ARG A 143 -3.22 -10.84 -0.08
N ASN A 144 -2.86 -12.10 -0.32
CA ASN A 144 -2.82 -12.71 -1.65
C ASN A 144 -1.91 -11.97 -2.65
N ALA A 145 -0.68 -11.64 -2.25
CA ALA A 145 0.32 -11.17 -3.21
C ALA A 145 0.48 -12.22 -4.32
N SER A 146 0.50 -11.79 -5.58
CA SER A 146 0.61 -12.70 -6.71
C SER A 146 2.01 -13.30 -6.81
N GLU A 147 2.12 -14.49 -7.41
CA GLU A 147 3.42 -15.15 -7.62
C GLU A 147 4.33 -14.26 -8.48
N GLU A 148 3.79 -13.58 -9.49
CA GLU A 148 4.59 -12.69 -10.36
C GLU A 148 5.17 -11.51 -9.58
N LEU A 149 4.41 -10.94 -8.63
CA LEU A 149 4.92 -9.87 -7.78
C LEU A 149 5.95 -10.39 -6.77
N ILE A 150 5.73 -11.57 -6.21
CA ILE A 150 6.67 -12.22 -5.28
C ILE A 150 8.01 -12.50 -5.97
N ASP A 151 7.98 -13.05 -7.18
CA ASP A 151 9.18 -13.40 -7.95
C ASP A 151 10.03 -12.18 -8.32
N GLN A 152 9.40 -11.01 -8.49
CA GLN A 152 10.07 -9.75 -8.81
C GLN A 152 10.51 -8.95 -7.57
N ALA A 153 10.07 -9.34 -6.38
CA ALA A 153 10.35 -8.60 -5.16
C ALA A 153 11.76 -8.90 -4.61
N ASP A 154 12.44 -7.86 -4.13
CA ASP A 154 13.72 -7.98 -3.43
C ASP A 154 13.54 -8.47 -1.98
N LEU A 155 12.37 -8.20 -1.39
CA LEU A 155 12.01 -8.62 -0.02
C LEU A 155 10.54 -8.99 0.04
N VAL A 156 10.23 -10.19 0.52
CA VAL A 156 8.86 -10.62 0.82
C VAL A 156 8.76 -11.05 2.28
N THR A 157 7.81 -10.46 3.00
CA THR A 157 7.45 -10.88 4.37
C THR A 157 6.02 -11.38 4.38
N GLU A 158 5.84 -12.65 4.73
CA GLU A 158 4.54 -13.23 5.01
C GLU A 158 4.20 -13.10 6.50
N MET A 159 3.19 -12.29 6.81
CA MET A 159 2.64 -12.17 8.15
C MET A 159 1.67 -13.31 8.38
N ARG A 160 2.13 -14.37 9.04
CA ARG A 160 1.28 -15.51 9.39
C ARG A 160 0.40 -15.20 10.61
N LEU A 161 -0.89 -15.51 10.52
CA LEU A 161 -1.82 -15.38 11.64
C LEU A 161 -1.60 -16.51 12.67
N VAL A 162 -0.74 -16.27 13.66
CA VAL A 162 -0.54 -17.21 14.79
C VAL A 162 -1.68 -17.12 15.81
N LYS A 163 -2.12 -15.90 16.12
CA LYS A 163 -3.26 -15.60 17.01
C LYS A 163 -3.81 -14.21 16.71
N HIS A 164 -5.11 -14.00 16.91
CA HIS A 164 -5.74 -12.69 16.80
C HIS A 164 -6.72 -12.43 17.96
N PRO A 165 -6.78 -11.23 18.56
CA PRO A 165 -7.79 -10.89 19.58
C PRO A 165 -9.23 -11.15 19.14
N PHE A 166 -9.53 -10.92 17.86
CA PHE A 166 -10.83 -11.22 17.25
C PHE A 166 -11.29 -12.68 17.41
N GLN A 167 -10.36 -13.64 17.41
CA GLN A 167 -10.69 -15.06 17.65
C GLN A 167 -11.25 -15.31 19.06
N LYS A 168 -11.04 -14.37 19.99
CA LYS A 168 -11.61 -14.37 21.35
C LYS A 168 -12.82 -13.44 21.48
N GLY A 169 -13.36 -12.92 20.38
CA GLY A 169 -14.46 -11.96 20.38
C GLY A 169 -14.07 -10.54 20.83
N ILE A 170 -12.78 -10.24 20.96
CA ILE A 170 -12.31 -8.89 21.29
C ILE A 170 -12.48 -8.00 20.06
N LYS A 171 -13.23 -6.91 20.21
CA LYS A 171 -13.51 -5.93 19.16
C LYS A 171 -12.27 -5.08 18.84
N ALA A 172 -12.24 -4.51 17.64
CA ALA A 172 -11.23 -3.54 17.22
C ALA A 172 -11.12 -2.36 18.20
N GLN A 173 -9.90 -1.94 18.50
CA GLN A 173 -9.58 -0.89 19.46
C GLN A 173 -8.84 0.27 18.78
N ARG A 174 -9.19 1.49 19.20
CA ARG A 174 -8.50 2.71 18.76
C ARG A 174 -7.03 2.67 19.17
N GLY A 175 -6.14 3.01 18.24
CA GLY A 175 -4.68 2.96 18.38
C GLY A 175 -4.07 1.57 18.16
N ILE A 176 -4.89 0.53 17.92
CA ILE A 176 -4.43 -0.84 17.65
C ILE A 176 -4.90 -1.31 16.27
N GLU A 177 -6.19 -1.22 15.99
CA GLU A 177 -6.79 -1.60 14.71
C GLU A 177 -7.14 -0.39 13.82
N PHE A 178 -7.40 0.78 14.40
CA PHE A 178 -7.72 2.04 13.71
C PHE A 178 -7.35 3.26 14.56
#